data_AF-A0AAN9EC57-F1
#
_entry.id   AF-A0AAN9EC57-F1
#
_cell.length_a   1.000
_cell.length_b   1.000
_cell.length_c   1.000
_cell.angle_alpha   90.00
_cell.angle_beta   90.00
_cell.angle_gamma   90.00
#
_symmetry.space_group_name_H-M   'P 1'
#
loop_
_entity.id
_entity.type
_entity.pdbx_description
1 polymer ?
#
loop_
_entity_poly.entity_id
_entity_poly.type
_entity_poly.pdbx_seq_one_letter_code
_entity_poly.pdbx_strand_id
1 'polypeptide(L)'
;MNGAELLFQLLPVFLAFVLAFSCIEFSGMYTGTKQWHVNFNLDMARTKQTARKSTGGKAPRKQLATKAARKSAPTTGGVKKPHRYRPGTVALREIRKYQKSTELLIRKLPFQRLVREIAQDFKTDLRFQSHAVLALQEAAEAYLVGLFEDTNLCAIHAKRVTIMPKDIQLARRIRGERA
;
A
#
# COMPACT_ATOMS: atom_id res chain seq x y z
N MET A 1 5.16 -4.60 36.25
CA MET A 1 6.02 -4.06 35.18
C MET A 1 5.07 -3.60 34.09
N ASN A 2 4.89 -2.28 34.02
CA ASN A 2 3.65 -1.64 33.57
C ASN A 2 3.67 -1.42 32.06
N GLY A 3 2.53 -1.64 31.39
CA GLY A 3 2.37 -1.49 29.93
C GLY A 3 2.68 -0.10 29.35
N ALA A 4 3.07 0.87 30.18
CA ALA A 4 3.57 2.17 29.76
C ALA A 4 5.03 2.14 29.25
N GLU A 5 5.85 1.15 29.65
CA GLU A 5 7.24 1.05 29.16
C GLU A 5 7.33 0.58 27.71
N LEU A 6 6.39 -0.27 27.26
CA LEU A 6 6.30 -0.71 25.86
C LEU A 6 5.94 0.44 24.90
N LEU A 7 5.15 1.42 25.37
CA LEU A 7 4.82 2.61 24.57
C LEU A 7 6.02 3.55 24.41
N PHE A 8 6.94 3.57 25.38
CA PHE A 8 8.15 4.40 25.29
C PHE A 8 9.25 3.76 24.42
N GLN A 9 9.25 2.42 24.28
CA GLN A 9 10.18 1.69 23.41
C GLN A 9 9.72 1.58 21.94
N LEU A 10 8.42 1.69 21.66
CA LEU A 10 7.87 1.67 20.29
C LEU A 10 7.80 3.05 19.63
N LEU A 11 7.84 4.14 20.42
CA LEU A 11 7.85 5.52 19.93
C LEU A 11 9.00 5.85 18.96
N PRO A 12 10.26 5.42 19.17
CA PRO A 12 11.35 5.71 18.23
C PRO A 12 11.20 4.97 16.89
N VAL A 13 10.59 3.78 16.88
CA VAL A 13 10.32 3.03 15.62
C VAL A 13 9.22 3.73 14.81
N PHE A 14 8.20 4.25 15.50
CA PHE A 14 7.14 5.04 14.89
C PHE A 14 7.63 6.39 14.33
N LEU A 15 8.53 7.06 15.04
CA LEU A 15 9.08 8.36 14.62
C LEU A 15 10.11 8.20 13.49
N ALA A 16 10.89 7.12 13.49
CA ALA A 16 11.82 6.79 12.40
C ALA A 16 11.08 6.50 11.09
N PHE A 17 9.93 5.83 11.14
CA PHE A 17 9.11 5.53 9.96
C PHE A 17 8.50 6.79 9.33
N VAL A 18 8.09 7.77 10.15
CA VAL A 18 7.54 9.05 9.68
C VAL A 18 8.64 9.99 9.18
N LEU A 19 9.80 10.04 9.84
CA LEU A 19 10.91 10.93 9.46
C LEU A 19 11.72 10.43 8.25
N ALA A 20 11.86 9.12 8.06
CA ALA A 20 12.50 8.55 6.87
C ALA A 20 11.69 8.84 5.59
N PHE A 21 10.36 8.97 5.69
CA PHE A 21 9.50 9.27 4.54
C PHE A 21 9.51 10.75 4.11
N SER A 22 9.73 11.69 5.03
CA SER A 22 9.93 13.10 4.66
C SER A 22 11.21 13.31 3.82
N CYS A 23 12.17 12.38 3.87
CA CYS A 23 13.40 12.45 3.08
C CYS A 23 13.23 11.90 1.63
N ILE A 24 12.20 11.10 1.37
CA ILE A 24 11.91 10.57 0.02
C ILE A 24 11.24 11.63 -0.88
N GLU A 25 10.62 12.67 -0.33
CA GLU A 25 10.09 13.79 -1.14
C GLU A 25 11.17 14.81 -1.56
N PHE A 26 12.34 14.86 -0.90
CA PHE A 26 13.35 15.89 -1.21
C PHE A 26 14.35 15.50 -2.32
N SER A 27 14.39 14.23 -2.72
CA SER A 27 15.34 13.73 -3.75
C SER A 27 14.76 13.69 -5.17
N GLY A 28 13.58 14.28 -5.38
CA GLY A 28 12.95 14.44 -6.69
C GLY A 28 13.25 15.77 -7.40
N MET A 29 14.19 16.57 -6.89
CA MET A 29 14.42 17.95 -7.33
C MET A 29 15.84 18.24 -7.83
N TYR A 30 16.50 17.29 -8.51
CA TYR A 30 17.70 17.60 -9.30
C TYR A 30 17.70 16.84 -10.62
N THR A 31 17.18 17.50 -11.66
CA THR A 31 17.63 17.55 -13.06
C THR A 31 16.42 17.64 -14.00
N GLY A 32 16.10 18.87 -14.41
CA GLY A 32 15.07 19.10 -15.42
C GLY A 32 14.58 20.55 -15.40
N THR A 33 15.39 21.47 -15.90
CA THR A 33 14.97 22.83 -16.25
C THR A 33 13.83 22.76 -17.27
N LYS A 34 12.58 22.84 -16.80
CA LYS A 34 11.45 23.27 -17.62
C LYS A 34 10.92 24.56 -17.02
N GLN A 35 11.30 25.63 -17.71
CA GLN A 35 10.78 26.98 -17.62
C GLN A 35 9.25 26.94 -17.64
N TRP A 36 8.63 27.08 -16.48
CA TRP A 36 7.19 27.32 -16.37
C TRP A 36 6.96 28.81 -16.62
N HIS A 37 6.67 29.18 -17.88
CA HIS A 37 5.97 30.44 -18.13
C HIS A 37 4.56 30.31 -17.57
N VAL A 38 4.35 30.89 -16.39
CA VAL A 38 3.01 31.19 -15.86
C VAL A 38 2.44 32.33 -16.70
N ASN A 39 1.71 32.00 -17.75
CA ASN A 39 0.86 32.95 -18.45
C ASN A 39 -0.45 33.08 -17.66
N PHE A 40 -0.54 34.17 -16.90
CA PHE A 40 -1.77 34.65 -16.28
C PHE A 40 -2.59 35.35 -17.37
N ASN A 41 -3.54 34.65 -17.98
CA ASN A 41 -4.60 35.28 -18.78
C ASN A 41 -5.94 35.07 -18.07
N LEU A 42 -6.39 36.13 -17.40
CA LEU A 42 -7.80 36.33 -17.10
C LEU A 42 -8.48 36.68 -18.43
N ASP A 43 -9.31 35.78 -18.96
CA ASP A 43 -10.23 36.16 -20.02
C ASP A 43 -11.57 35.44 -19.89
N MET A 44 -12.63 36.22 -20.12
CA MET A 44 -14.02 35.99 -19.77
C MET A 44 -14.64 34.74 -20.43
N ALA A 45 -14.99 33.74 -19.63
CA ALA A 45 -15.81 32.62 -20.08
C ALA A 45 -17.30 33.03 -20.16
N ARG A 46 -17.71 33.46 -21.35
CA ARG A 46 -19.11 33.64 -21.76
C ARG A 46 -20.00 32.47 -21.30
N THR A 47 -20.97 32.75 -20.43
CA THR A 47 -21.97 31.78 -19.96
C THR A 47 -22.86 31.32 -21.11
N LYS A 48 -22.60 30.13 -21.67
CA LYS A 48 -23.53 29.43 -22.56
C LYS A 48 -24.56 28.71 -21.67
N GLN A 49 -25.76 29.29 -21.54
CA GLN A 49 -26.93 28.53 -21.07
C GLN A 49 -27.25 27.46 -22.12
N THR A 50 -26.82 26.22 -21.88
CA THR A 50 -27.48 25.08 -22.50
C THR A 50 -28.66 24.71 -21.62
N ALA A 51 -29.88 24.74 -22.18
CA ALA A 51 -31.08 24.28 -21.52
C ALA A 51 -30.91 22.82 -21.06
N ARG A 52 -30.53 22.63 -19.80
CA ARG A 52 -30.50 21.33 -19.16
C ARG A 52 -31.96 20.97 -18.87
N LYS A 53 -32.51 20.00 -19.59
CA LYS A 53 -33.75 19.33 -19.16
C LYS A 53 -33.52 18.78 -17.74
N SER A 54 -34.15 19.41 -16.77
CA SER A 54 -34.32 18.88 -15.43
C SER A 54 -35.43 17.83 -15.46
N THR A 55 -35.11 16.60 -15.84
CA THR A 55 -35.94 15.46 -15.43
C THR A 55 -35.41 14.97 -14.09
N GLY A 56 -35.93 15.62 -13.05
CA GLY A 56 -35.88 15.08 -11.70
C GLY A 56 -36.69 13.78 -11.59
N GLY A 57 -36.40 13.04 -10.54
CA GLY A 57 -37.34 12.18 -9.83
C GLY A 57 -38.14 11.17 -10.67
N LYS A 58 -37.71 9.91 -10.61
CA LYS A 58 -38.50 8.75 -11.01
C LYS A 58 -39.88 8.82 -10.30
N ALA A 59 -40.98 8.87 -11.06
CA ALA A 59 -42.34 8.89 -10.51
C ALA A 59 -42.65 7.60 -9.72
N PRO A 60 -43.45 7.65 -8.63
CA PRO A 60 -43.76 6.47 -7.83
C PRO A 60 -44.78 5.63 -8.56
N ARG A 61 -44.34 4.54 -9.21
CA ARG A 61 -45.24 3.58 -9.86
C ARG A 61 -45.52 2.41 -8.92
N LYS A 62 -46.81 2.23 -8.65
CA LYS A 62 -47.51 1.12 -7.98
C LYS A 62 -46.81 -0.24 -8.13
N GLN A 63 -46.68 -0.96 -7.01
CA GLN A 63 -46.07 -2.29 -6.90
C GLN A 63 -46.72 -3.31 -7.84
N LEU A 64 -45.92 -3.85 -8.75
CA LEU A 64 -46.02 -5.22 -9.24
C LEU A 64 -44.60 -5.77 -9.23
N ALA A 65 -44.39 -6.85 -8.50
CA ALA A 65 -43.09 -7.48 -8.28
C ALA A 65 -42.47 -7.86 -9.62
N THR A 66 -41.58 -7.01 -10.12
CA THR A 66 -40.76 -7.30 -11.28
C THR A 66 -39.44 -7.84 -10.77
N LYS A 67 -39.31 -9.17 -10.91
CA LYS A 67 -38.06 -9.93 -10.77
C LYS A 67 -36.92 -9.09 -11.35
N ALA A 68 -35.94 -8.74 -10.52
CA ALA A 68 -34.83 -7.89 -10.91
C ALA A 68 -34.05 -8.56 -12.06
N ALA A 69 -34.38 -8.20 -13.29
CA ALA A 69 -33.54 -8.45 -14.44
C ALA A 69 -32.26 -7.64 -14.21
N ARG A 70 -31.23 -8.32 -13.67
CA ARG A 70 -29.86 -7.82 -13.69
C ARG A 70 -29.59 -7.36 -15.11
N LYS A 71 -29.08 -6.14 -15.27
CA LYS A 71 -28.75 -5.54 -16.57
C LYS A 71 -27.87 -6.49 -17.39
N SER A 72 -28.46 -7.38 -18.17
CA SER A 72 -27.82 -8.01 -19.31
C SER A 72 -27.74 -6.94 -20.40
N ALA A 73 -26.60 -6.91 -21.07
CA ALA A 73 -26.18 -5.86 -21.98
C ALA A 73 -27.21 -5.54 -23.07
N PRO A 74 -27.24 -4.30 -23.61
CA PRO A 74 -28.00 -4.00 -24.82
C PRO A 74 -27.52 -4.91 -25.97
N THR A 75 -28.47 -5.48 -26.71
CA THR A 75 -28.27 -6.43 -27.82
C THR A 75 -27.72 -5.80 -29.10
N THR A 76 -27.33 -4.52 -29.07
CA THR A 76 -26.74 -3.80 -30.20
C THR A 76 -25.65 -2.85 -29.70
N GLY A 77 -24.40 -3.18 -30.00
CA GLY A 77 -23.21 -2.42 -29.61
C GLY A 77 -22.27 -3.25 -28.74
N GLY A 78 -21.08 -3.55 -29.27
CA GLY A 78 -20.11 -4.47 -28.68
C GLY A 78 -19.88 -4.24 -27.18
N VAL A 79 -19.69 -5.35 -26.44
CA VAL A 79 -19.40 -5.35 -25.01
C VAL A 79 -18.31 -4.33 -24.69
N LYS A 80 -18.64 -3.32 -23.87
CA LYS A 80 -17.66 -2.34 -23.39
C LYS A 80 -16.49 -3.10 -22.76
N LYS A 81 -15.29 -2.93 -23.32
CA LYS A 81 -14.08 -3.59 -22.80
C LYS A 81 -13.96 -3.30 -21.29
N PRO A 82 -13.74 -4.33 -20.45
CA PRO A 82 -13.50 -4.12 -19.03
C PRO A 82 -12.35 -3.13 -18.83
N HIS A 83 -12.55 -2.16 -17.93
CA HIS A 83 -11.52 -1.18 -17.64
C HIS A 83 -10.31 -1.86 -17.00
N ARG A 84 -9.13 -1.74 -17.61
CA ARG A 84 -7.85 -2.26 -17.10
C ARG A 84 -6.94 -1.08 -16.76
N TYR A 85 -6.44 -1.07 -15.52
CA TYR A 85 -5.44 -0.10 -15.08
C TYR A 85 -4.11 -0.33 -15.80
N ARG A 86 -3.33 0.75 -16.00
CA ARG A 86 -1.97 0.67 -16.53
C ARG A 86 -1.08 -0.08 -15.51
N PRO A 87 -0.06 -0.83 -15.97
CA PRO A 87 0.91 -1.43 -15.05
C PRO A 87 1.53 -0.35 -14.16
N GLY A 88 1.72 -0.67 -12.88
CA GLY A 88 2.19 0.28 -11.86
C GLY A 88 1.08 1.09 -11.17
N THR A 89 -0.07 1.35 -11.81
CA THR A 89 -1.14 2.15 -11.18
C THR A 89 -1.73 1.48 -9.94
N VAL A 90 -1.92 0.15 -9.99
CA VAL A 90 -2.43 -0.61 -8.85
C VAL A 90 -1.37 -0.75 -7.76
N ALA A 91 -0.12 -1.03 -8.14
CA ALA A 91 1.01 -1.13 -7.21
C ALA A 91 1.21 0.18 -6.42
N LEU A 92 1.20 1.34 -7.09
CA LEU A 92 1.31 2.64 -6.41
C LEU A 92 0.15 2.93 -5.46
N ARG A 93 -1.06 2.45 -5.79
CA ARG A 93 -2.22 2.57 -4.91
C ARG A 93 -2.05 1.69 -3.66
N GLU A 94 -1.58 0.46 -3.83
CA GLU A 94 -1.31 -0.47 -2.74
C GLU A 94 -0.22 0.05 -1.82
N ILE A 95 0.89 0.57 -2.37
CA ILE A 95 1.97 1.19 -1.60
C ILE A 95 1.42 2.32 -0.71
N ARG A 96 0.66 3.26 -1.28
CA ARG A 96 0.04 4.36 -0.51
C ARG A 96 -0.96 3.87 0.53
N LYS A 97 -1.71 2.81 0.24
CA LYS A 97 -2.65 2.22 1.19
C LYS A 97 -1.89 1.63 2.39
N TYR A 98 -0.90 0.78 2.14
CA TYR A 98 -0.17 0.07 3.18
C TYR A 98 0.76 0.96 4.00
N GLN A 99 1.27 2.05 3.42
CA GLN A 99 2.01 3.07 4.17
C GLN A 99 1.13 3.89 5.13
N LYS A 100 -0.18 3.98 4.86
CA LYS A 100 -1.12 4.72 5.72
C LYS A 100 -1.67 3.87 6.86
N SER A 101 -1.73 2.56 6.67
CA SER A 101 -2.24 1.61 7.66
C SER A 101 -1.13 0.93 8.44
N THR A 102 -1.43 0.47 9.64
CA THR A 102 -0.53 -0.34 10.47
C THR A 102 -1.03 -1.77 10.66
N GLU A 103 -1.80 -2.27 9.68
CA GLU A 103 -2.34 -3.63 9.73
C GLU A 103 -1.25 -4.67 9.42
N LEU A 104 -1.25 -5.78 10.18
CA LEU A 104 -0.38 -6.93 9.91
C LEU A 104 -0.78 -7.58 8.57
N LEU A 105 0.20 -7.79 7.71
CA LEU A 105 -0.01 -8.28 6.35
C LEU A 105 0.07 -9.81 6.26
N ILE A 106 0.81 -10.45 7.17
CA ILE A 106 0.91 -11.90 7.23
C ILE A 106 -0.32 -12.46 7.96
N ARG A 107 -0.94 -13.49 7.37
CA ARG A 107 -2.07 -14.17 8.01
C ARG A 107 -1.63 -14.81 9.33
N LYS A 108 -2.39 -14.57 10.42
CA LYS A 108 -2.03 -15.01 11.78
C LYS A 108 -1.85 -16.54 11.92
N LEU A 109 -2.76 -17.34 11.35
CA LEU A 109 -2.73 -18.80 11.49
C LEU A 109 -1.47 -19.46 10.88
N PRO A 110 -1.08 -19.19 9.61
CA PRO A 110 0.15 -19.77 9.08
C PRO A 110 1.41 -19.26 9.79
N PHE A 111 1.46 -17.98 10.20
CA PHE A 111 2.59 -17.47 10.98
C PHE A 111 2.73 -18.20 12.32
N GLN A 112 1.62 -18.42 13.03
CA GLN A 112 1.62 -19.19 14.27
C GLN A 112 2.10 -20.63 14.06
N ARG A 113 1.72 -21.29 12.95
CA ARG A 113 2.19 -22.65 12.62
C ARG A 113 3.70 -22.66 12.41
N LEU A 114 4.23 -21.70 11.64
CA LEU A 114 5.67 -21.56 11.39
C LEU A 114 6.45 -21.33 12.69
N VAL A 115 5.97 -20.46 13.58
CA VAL A 115 6.63 -20.22 14.88
C VAL A 115 6.71 -21.51 15.71
N ARG A 116 5.64 -22.32 15.69
CA ARG A 116 5.61 -23.59 16.43
C ARG A 116 6.48 -24.67 15.80
N GLU A 117 6.53 -24.72 14.47
CA GLU A 117 7.42 -25.61 13.72
C GLU A 117 8.89 -25.34 14.09
N ILE A 118 9.34 -24.09 13.98
CA ILE A 118 10.70 -23.69 14.33
C ILE A 118 11.00 -23.96 15.82
N ALA A 119 10.06 -23.64 16.71
CA ALA A 119 10.27 -23.83 18.15
C ALA A 119 10.39 -25.31 18.56
N GLN A 120 9.70 -26.20 17.84
CA GLN A 120 9.73 -27.63 18.08
C GLN A 120 11.14 -28.21 17.87
N ASP A 121 11.92 -27.67 16.94
CA ASP A 121 13.30 -28.09 16.67
C ASP A 121 14.25 -27.81 17.85
N PHE A 122 13.92 -26.83 18.70
CA PHE A 122 14.74 -26.47 19.87
C PHE A 122 14.27 -27.16 21.15
N LYS A 123 12.96 -27.22 21.38
CA LYS A 123 12.39 -27.85 22.58
C LYS A 123 10.97 -28.32 22.32
N THR A 124 10.71 -29.58 22.65
CA THR A 124 9.37 -30.17 22.57
C THR A 124 8.45 -29.59 23.67
N ASP A 125 7.15 -29.53 23.40
CA ASP A 125 6.09 -29.15 24.35
C ASP A 125 6.11 -27.69 24.84
N LEU A 126 6.58 -26.77 24.00
CA LEU A 126 6.51 -25.32 24.29
C LEU A 126 5.07 -24.77 24.16
N ARG A 127 4.63 -24.07 25.21
CA ARG A 127 3.36 -23.32 25.23
C ARG A 127 3.62 -21.84 24.98
N PHE A 128 2.99 -21.30 23.94
CA PHE A 128 3.07 -19.89 23.58
C PHE A 128 1.88 -19.11 24.14
N GLN A 129 2.17 -17.96 24.74
CA GLN A 129 1.16 -16.94 24.99
C GLN A 129 0.67 -16.33 23.66
N SER A 130 -0.58 -15.91 23.61
CA SER A 130 -1.14 -15.25 22.41
C SER A 130 -0.40 -13.97 22.05
N HIS A 131 -0.08 -13.14 23.05
CA HIS A 131 0.68 -11.89 22.86
C HIS A 131 2.13 -12.13 22.41
N ALA A 132 2.76 -13.23 22.82
CA ALA A 132 4.13 -13.55 22.40
C ALA A 132 4.19 -13.83 20.89
N VAL A 133 3.21 -14.56 20.35
CA VAL A 133 3.14 -14.83 18.91
C VAL A 133 2.87 -13.55 18.12
N LEU A 134 2.05 -12.63 18.66
CA LEU A 134 1.81 -11.33 18.04
C LEU A 134 3.07 -10.46 18.04
N ALA A 135 3.81 -10.41 19.14
CA ALA A 135 5.06 -9.66 19.24
C ALA A 135 6.12 -10.19 18.24
N LEU A 136 6.23 -11.52 18.10
CA LEU A 136 7.08 -12.13 17.08
C LEU A 136 6.64 -11.74 15.66
N GLN A 137 5.34 -11.66 15.41
CA GLN A 137 4.81 -11.24 14.12
C GLN A 137 5.11 -9.78 13.81
N GLU A 138 4.87 -8.88 14.77
CA GLU A 138 5.19 -7.45 14.64
C GLU A 138 6.68 -7.24 14.35
N ALA A 139 7.56 -7.90 15.12
CA ALA A 139 9.00 -7.81 14.92
C ALA A 139 9.43 -8.34 13.53
N ALA A 140 8.88 -9.49 13.12
CA ALA A 140 9.20 -10.10 11.83
C ALA A 140 8.75 -9.22 10.64
N GLU A 141 7.52 -8.69 10.68
CA GLU A 141 7.02 -7.82 9.62
C GLU A 141 7.78 -6.49 9.57
N ALA A 142 8.08 -5.88 10.72
CA ALA A 142 8.88 -4.66 10.79
C ALA A 142 10.29 -4.86 10.20
N TYR A 143 10.94 -5.98 10.53
CA TYR A 143 12.24 -6.33 9.96
C TYR A 143 12.18 -6.50 8.44
N LEU A 144 11.17 -7.21 7.92
CA LEU A 144 11.01 -7.42 6.48
C LEU A 144 10.74 -6.11 5.73
N VAL A 145 9.91 -5.21 6.28
CA VAL A 145 9.67 -3.89 5.68
C VAL A 145 10.96 -3.10 5.58
N GLY A 146 11.73 -3.00 6.67
CA GLY A 146 13.02 -2.30 6.66
C GLY A 146 14.02 -2.94 5.67
N LEU A 147 14.05 -4.26 5.56
CA LEU A 147 14.89 -4.95 4.57
C LEU A 147 14.47 -4.63 3.12
N PHE A 148 13.17 -4.53 2.85
CA PHE A 148 12.67 -4.16 1.52
C PHE A 148 12.94 -2.70 1.16
N GLU A 149 12.98 -1.79 2.14
CA GLU A 149 13.39 -0.40 1.92
C GLU A 149 14.84 -0.32 1.42
N ASP A 150 15.77 -0.98 2.10
CA ASP A 150 17.18 -1.02 1.69
C ASP A 150 17.38 -1.74 0.35
N THR A 151 16.66 -2.84 0.15
CA THR A 151 16.66 -3.59 -1.11
C THR A 151 16.18 -2.71 -2.27
N ASN A 152 15.17 -1.88 -2.03
CA ASN A 152 14.66 -0.94 -3.02
C ASN A 152 15.70 0.14 -3.35
N LEU A 153 16.40 0.68 -2.36
CA LEU A 153 17.52 1.61 -2.59
C LEU A 153 18.63 0.97 -3.43
N CYS A 154 18.97 -0.30 -3.16
CA CYS A 154 19.94 -1.06 -3.96
C CYS A 154 19.47 -1.25 -5.42
N ALA A 155 18.19 -1.52 -5.63
CA ALA A 155 17.62 -1.65 -6.98
C ALA A 155 17.68 -0.33 -7.75
N ILE A 156 17.32 0.79 -7.10
CA ILE A 156 17.37 2.15 -7.67
C ILE A 156 18.82 2.55 -7.99
N HIS A 157 19.77 2.23 -7.12
CA HIS A 157 21.20 2.45 -7.36
C HIS A 157 21.67 1.77 -8.65
N ALA A 158 21.14 0.58 -8.95
CA ALA A 158 21.39 -0.15 -10.18
C ALA A 158 20.47 0.26 -11.35
N LYS A 159 19.79 1.41 -11.29
CA LYS A 159 18.86 1.95 -12.30
C LYS A 159 17.68 1.02 -12.64
N ARG A 160 17.22 0.23 -11.67
CA ARG A 160 16.07 -0.69 -11.81
C ARG A 160 14.94 -0.30 -10.86
N VAL A 161 13.72 -0.67 -11.25
CA VAL A 161 12.50 -0.51 -10.41
C VAL A 161 12.08 -1.85 -9.78
N THR A 162 12.51 -2.97 -10.36
CA THR A 162 12.21 -4.32 -9.86
C THR A 162 13.33 -4.80 -8.95
N ILE A 163 12.98 -5.13 -7.70
CA ILE A 163 13.89 -5.77 -6.74
C ILE A 163 14.23 -7.20 -7.18
N MET A 164 15.47 -7.62 -6.93
CA MET A 164 16.00 -8.94 -7.27
C MET A 164 16.69 -9.58 -6.06
N PRO A 165 16.88 -10.91 -6.03
CA PRO A 165 17.58 -11.58 -4.93
C PRO A 165 18.98 -11.04 -4.63
N LYS A 166 19.70 -10.57 -5.67
CA LYS A 166 21.01 -9.93 -5.51
C LYS A 166 20.96 -8.62 -4.71
N ASP A 167 19.85 -7.90 -4.78
CA ASP A 167 19.66 -6.64 -4.05
C ASP A 167 19.46 -6.94 -2.56
N ILE A 168 18.71 -8.00 -2.24
CA ILE A 168 18.52 -8.48 -0.85
C ILE A 168 19.85 -8.96 -0.26
N GLN A 169 20.61 -9.74 -1.03
CA GLN A 169 21.91 -10.24 -0.59
C GLN A 169 22.90 -9.09 -0.34
N LEU A 170 22.85 -8.03 -1.16
CA LEU A 170 23.65 -6.83 -0.98
C LEU A 170 23.23 -6.06 0.27
N ALA A 171 21.93 -5.81 0.44
CA ALA A 171 21.39 -5.12 1.61
C ALA A 171 21.77 -5.83 2.92
N ARG A 172 21.58 -7.15 3.00
CA ARG A 172 21.98 -7.97 4.16
C ARG A 172 23.49 -7.95 4.42
N ARG A 173 24.30 -7.90 3.34
CA ARG A 173 25.76 -7.81 3.46
C ARG A 173 26.20 -6.46 4.04
N ILE A 174 25.58 -5.36 3.62
CA ILE A 174 25.88 -4.02 4.12
C ILE A 174 25.42 -3.86 5.57
N ARG A 175 24.27 -4.44 5.95
CA ARG A 175 23.78 -4.46 7.33
C ARG A 175 24.63 -5.28 8.31
N GLY A 176 25.50 -6.15 7.81
CA GLY A 176 26.31 -7.05 8.66
C GLY A 176 25.56 -8.27 9.18
N GLU A 177 24.42 -8.63 8.58
CA GLU A 177 23.58 -9.78 9.00
C GLU A 177 24.04 -11.14 8.42
N ARG A 178 25.15 -11.14 7.68
CA ARG A 178 25.87 -12.36 7.28
C ARG A 178 26.99 -12.59 8.30
N ALA A 179 26.66 -13.32 9.37
CA ALA A 179 27.63 -14.12 10.11
C ALA A 179 27.55 -15.57 9.61
#